data_AF-A0A397UG66-F1
#
_entry.id   AF-A0A397UG66-F1
#
_cell.length_a   1.000
_cell.length_b   1.000
_cell.length_c   1.000
_cell.angle_alpha   90.00
_cell.angle_beta   90.00
_cell.angle_gamma   90.00
#
_symmetry.space_group_name_H-M   'P 1'
#
loop_
_entity.id
_entity.type
_entity.pdbx_description
1 polymer ?
#
loop_
_entity_poly.entity_id
_entity_poly.type
_entity_poly.pdbx_seq_one_letter_code
_entity_poly.pdbx_strand_id
1 'polypeptide(L)'
;MGDLDLITSYNDIALPTAWDIKDKSPFIEIDSSGLKPFNLLKPLLIKDPDDYKAAVVRANHPAPSVCGIFYFEIKIIDKGKNGMIGIGYCTKQSDKKKDDSNYINNMLMPGQENESWGCGYHGDDGYSFCSGSGTPYDKSFRGVFGYISGYIPGYTTGDIVGCYLNFRENIVFYTKNGINLGIACHLHSNFKGILYPCVGFRSQGGSVKANFGNEIFKYSGEYETMLVSLINDLTKSLEKEPNNTFELSYRGKLYFIMGKYNEAFEDLTRLLEIVPDNTIALRYRGEINYIMKRYNESIIDLVTLLRIKPNNEWAKKAYELVDRM
;
A
#
# COMPACT_ATOMS: atom_id res chain seq x y z
N MET A 1 40.42 18.00 35.53
CA MET A 1 40.67 17.37 34.21
C MET A 1 40.54 15.88 34.45
N GLY A 2 39.59 15.24 33.77
CA GLY A 2 39.28 13.82 33.97
C GLY A 2 37.79 13.55 33.87
N ASP A 3 37.32 13.54 32.63
CA ASP A 3 36.18 12.77 32.11
C ASP A 3 34.77 13.18 32.54
N LEU A 4 34.24 14.12 31.75
CA LEU A 4 32.87 14.06 31.25
C LEU A 4 32.64 12.66 30.66
N ASP A 5 32.14 11.74 31.46
CA ASP A 5 31.40 10.60 30.93
C ASP A 5 30.16 11.19 30.25
N LEU A 6 30.22 11.22 28.92
CA LEU A 6 29.11 11.41 28.01
C LEU A 6 28.09 10.30 28.30
N ILE A 7 27.20 10.54 29.26
CA ILE A 7 25.95 9.79 29.39
C ILE A 7 25.05 10.26 28.25
N THR A 8 25.27 9.70 27.05
CA THR A 8 24.21 9.66 26.06
C THR A 8 23.26 8.54 26.48
N SER A 9 22.08 8.90 26.96
CA SER A 9 20.99 7.96 27.22
C SER A 9 20.41 7.46 25.88
N TYR A 10 21.20 6.70 25.12
CA TYR A 10 20.65 5.89 24.04
C TYR A 10 19.96 4.69 24.72
N ASN A 11 18.66 4.82 24.98
CA ASN A 11 17.82 3.63 25.14
C ASN A 11 17.94 2.84 23.82
N ASP A 12 18.52 1.64 23.87
CA ASP A 12 18.68 0.78 22.70
C ASP A 12 17.32 0.54 22.05
N ILE A 13 17.08 1.17 20.90
CA ILE A 13 15.88 0.93 20.09
C ILE A 13 16.04 -0.45 19.46
N ALA A 14 15.34 -1.44 19.99
CA ALA A 14 15.32 -2.78 19.42
C ALA A 14 14.33 -2.85 18.25
N LEU A 15 14.84 -3.10 17.04
CA LEU A 15 14.04 -3.25 15.83
C LEU A 15 13.50 -4.68 15.68
N PRO A 16 12.32 -4.88 15.07
CA PRO A 16 11.87 -6.19 14.61
C PRO A 16 12.87 -6.72 13.58
N THR A 17 13.42 -7.91 13.83
CA THR A 17 14.42 -8.53 12.95
C THR A 17 14.08 -9.95 12.58
N ALA A 18 13.17 -10.60 13.29
CA ALA A 18 12.76 -11.98 13.10
C ALA A 18 11.38 -12.23 13.71
N TRP A 19 10.76 -13.36 13.39
CA TRP A 19 9.60 -13.85 14.11
C TRP A 19 9.94 -14.30 15.53
N ASP A 20 9.04 -14.04 16.49
CA ASP A 20 9.20 -14.50 17.86
C ASP A 20 8.89 -16.00 17.95
N ILE A 21 9.89 -16.81 18.30
CA ILE A 21 9.73 -18.25 18.44
C ILE A 21 8.87 -18.65 19.65
N LYS A 22 8.65 -17.73 20.61
CA LYS A 22 7.84 -17.92 21.81
C LYS A 22 6.44 -17.29 21.66
N ASP A 23 6.33 -16.14 21.00
CA ASP A 23 5.05 -15.44 20.77
C ASP A 23 4.42 -15.83 19.42
N LYS A 24 4.01 -17.11 19.32
CA LYS A 24 3.36 -17.70 18.15
C LYS A 24 2.32 -18.76 18.54
N SER A 25 1.35 -19.01 17.66
CA SER A 25 0.44 -20.14 17.80
C SER A 25 1.16 -21.50 17.72
N PRO A 26 0.69 -22.55 18.43
CA PRO A 26 1.34 -23.87 18.46
C PRO A 26 1.37 -24.56 17.09
N PHE A 27 0.51 -24.15 16.16
CA PHE A 27 0.40 -24.70 14.81
C PHE A 27 1.43 -24.13 13.82
N ILE A 28 2.14 -23.07 14.20
CA ILE A 28 3.18 -22.44 13.39
C ILE A 28 4.53 -23.05 13.76
N GLU A 29 5.23 -23.59 12.77
CA GLU A 29 6.63 -24.01 12.94
C GLU A 29 7.55 -22.94 12.38
N ILE A 30 8.47 -22.47 13.23
CA ILE A 30 9.47 -21.46 12.90
C ILE A 30 10.82 -22.03 13.28
N ASP A 31 11.81 -21.84 12.42
CA ASP A 31 13.17 -22.23 12.71
C ASP A 31 13.78 -21.37 13.83
N SER A 32 14.92 -21.80 14.38
CA SER A 32 15.56 -21.10 15.51
C SER A 32 16.00 -19.66 15.18
N SER A 33 16.19 -19.31 13.91
CA SER A 33 16.53 -17.94 13.50
C SER A 33 15.32 -17.01 13.40
N GLY A 34 14.10 -17.55 13.27
CA GLY A 34 12.90 -16.75 13.04
C GLY A 34 12.84 -16.05 11.67
N LEU A 35 13.77 -16.36 10.76
CA LEU A 35 13.96 -15.65 9.49
C LEU A 35 13.74 -16.52 8.26
N LYS A 36 13.82 -17.86 8.38
CA LYS A 36 13.58 -18.75 7.25
C LYS A 36 12.09 -18.78 6.92
N PRO A 37 11.74 -19.21 5.68
CA PRO A 37 10.37 -19.56 5.38
C PRO A 37 9.79 -20.48 6.45
N PHE A 38 8.60 -20.16 6.93
CA PHE A 38 7.96 -20.88 8.01
C PHE A 38 6.54 -21.25 7.59
N ASN A 39 6.04 -22.37 8.12
CA ASN A 39 4.85 -23.06 7.59
C ASN A 39 3.77 -23.26 8.65
N LEU A 40 2.50 -23.26 8.22
CA LEU A 40 1.40 -23.80 9.01
C LEU A 40 1.33 -25.32 8.83
N LEU A 41 1.71 -26.07 9.87
CA LEU A 41 1.90 -27.52 9.80
C LEU A 41 0.62 -28.36 9.89
N LYS A 42 -0.45 -27.83 10.50
CA LYS A 42 -1.67 -28.58 10.78
C LYS A 42 -2.91 -27.79 10.35
N PRO A 43 -3.98 -28.45 9.90
CA PRO A 43 -5.27 -27.79 9.75
C PRO A 43 -5.67 -27.24 11.11
N LEU A 44 -6.00 -25.95 11.17
CA LEU A 44 -6.81 -25.43 12.27
C LEU A 44 -8.07 -26.32 12.31
N LEU A 45 -8.41 -26.86 13.48
CA LEU A 45 -9.64 -27.63 13.68
C LEU A 45 -10.84 -26.68 13.61
N ILE A 46 -11.08 -26.11 12.43
CA ILE A 46 -12.25 -25.33 12.08
C ILE A 46 -13.36 -26.37 11.88
N LYS A 47 -14.01 -26.74 12.99
CA LYS A 47 -15.20 -27.61 12.96
C LYS A 47 -16.45 -26.84 12.55
N ASP A 48 -16.38 -25.51 12.57
CA ASP A 48 -17.49 -24.59 12.34
C ASP A 48 -17.07 -23.53 11.30
N PRO A 49 -17.83 -23.32 10.20
CA PRO A 49 -17.56 -22.27 9.22
C PRO A 49 -17.53 -20.84 9.81
N ASP A 50 -18.12 -20.62 11.00
CA ASP A 50 -18.08 -19.33 11.72
C ASP A 50 -16.89 -19.23 12.69
N ASP A 51 -15.97 -20.20 12.71
CA ASP A 51 -14.81 -20.21 13.60
C ASP A 51 -13.71 -19.24 13.09
N TYR A 52 -13.61 -18.06 13.70
CA TYR A 52 -12.61 -17.03 13.40
C TYR A 52 -11.18 -17.37 13.86
N LYS A 53 -10.94 -18.58 14.36
CA LYS A 53 -9.64 -19.03 14.85
C LYS A 53 -8.58 -18.99 13.74
N ALA A 54 -7.51 -18.26 14.02
CA ALA A 54 -6.32 -18.14 13.21
C ALA A 54 -5.09 -18.60 13.97
N ALA A 55 -4.10 -19.10 13.25
CA ALA A 55 -2.76 -19.27 13.78
C ALA A 55 -1.98 -17.98 13.49
N VAL A 56 -1.50 -17.30 14.52
CA VAL A 56 -0.81 -15.99 14.39
C VAL A 56 0.60 -16.06 14.96
N VAL A 57 1.51 -15.33 14.33
CA VAL A 57 2.86 -15.07 14.83
C VAL A 57 3.12 -13.57 14.83
N ARG A 58 3.85 -13.09 15.85
CA ARG A 58 4.35 -11.71 15.94
C ARG A 58 5.88 -11.66 15.83
N ALA A 59 6.41 -10.52 15.43
CA ALA A 59 7.86 -10.29 15.43
C ALA A 59 8.44 -10.25 16.85
N ASN A 60 9.74 -10.51 16.98
CA ASN A 60 10.47 -10.53 18.25
C ASN A 60 10.48 -9.18 19.00
N HIS A 61 10.33 -8.07 18.26
CA HIS A 61 10.26 -6.71 18.80
C HIS A 61 9.11 -5.94 18.14
N PRO A 62 8.59 -4.89 18.79
CA PRO A 62 7.58 -4.05 18.19
C PRO A 62 8.17 -3.07 17.17
N ALA A 63 7.33 -2.58 16.26
CA ALA A 63 7.66 -1.44 15.42
C ALA A 63 7.89 -0.22 16.34
N PRO A 64 9.10 0.38 16.37
CA PRO A 64 9.38 1.46 17.32
C PRO A 64 8.75 2.75 16.82
N SER A 65 7.85 3.33 17.61
CA SER A 65 7.18 4.60 17.25
C SER A 65 8.16 5.75 17.04
N VAL A 66 9.31 5.71 17.72
CA VAL A 66 10.42 6.67 17.59
C VAL A 66 11.06 6.70 16.19
N CYS A 67 10.96 5.62 15.40
CA CYS A 67 11.43 5.61 14.01
C CYS A 67 10.57 6.51 13.11
N GLY A 68 9.35 6.88 13.54
CA GLY A 68 8.38 7.63 12.77
C GLY A 68 7.72 6.79 11.67
N ILE A 69 8.51 6.06 10.89
CA ILE A 69 8.06 5.15 9.84
C ILE A 69 8.68 3.76 10.08
N PHE A 70 7.89 2.71 9.88
CA PHE A 70 8.35 1.32 9.87
C PHE A 70 7.79 0.58 8.65
N TYR A 71 8.60 -0.29 8.06
CA TYR A 71 8.25 -1.04 6.86
C TYR A 71 8.85 -2.44 6.88
N PHE A 72 8.07 -3.42 6.45
CA PHE A 72 8.53 -4.80 6.24
C PHE A 72 7.79 -5.43 5.05
N GLU A 73 8.35 -6.50 4.49
CA GLU A 73 7.75 -7.26 3.39
C GLU A 73 7.59 -8.73 3.74
N ILE A 74 6.54 -9.34 3.22
CA ILE A 74 6.24 -10.76 3.33
C ILE A 74 6.13 -11.33 1.92
N LYS A 75 6.99 -12.30 1.60
CA LYS A 75 6.86 -13.10 0.38
C LYS A 75 5.96 -14.31 0.65
N ILE A 76 4.93 -14.48 -0.17
CA ILE A 76 4.08 -15.68 -0.14
C ILE A 76 4.81 -16.80 -0.86
N ILE A 77 5.33 -17.77 -0.10
CA ILE A 77 6.03 -18.94 -0.65
C ILE A 77 5.03 -19.96 -1.16
N ASP A 78 3.95 -20.18 -0.40
CA ASP A 78 2.80 -20.99 -0.80
C ASP A 78 1.54 -20.41 -0.14
N LYS A 79 0.48 -20.19 -0.92
CA LYS A 79 -0.81 -19.73 -0.42
C LYS A 79 -1.55 -20.80 0.39
N GLY A 80 -1.14 -22.07 0.26
CA GLY A 80 -1.86 -23.20 0.81
C GLY A 80 -3.22 -23.41 0.14
N LYS A 81 -4.15 -24.05 0.85
CA LYS A 81 -5.43 -24.50 0.26
C LYS A 81 -6.32 -23.35 -0.22
N ASN A 82 -6.50 -22.32 0.61
CA ASN A 82 -7.46 -21.24 0.35
C ASN A 82 -6.83 -19.84 0.24
N GLY A 83 -5.51 -19.69 0.48
CA GLY A 83 -4.87 -18.36 0.45
C GLY A 83 -5.26 -17.44 1.61
N MET A 84 -5.88 -17.97 2.68
CA MET A 84 -6.31 -17.21 3.85
C MET A 84 -5.12 -16.85 4.74
N ILE A 85 -4.33 -15.90 4.26
CA ILE A 85 -3.13 -15.35 4.91
C ILE A 85 -3.38 -13.86 5.12
N GLY A 86 -3.28 -13.41 6.36
CA GLY A 86 -3.47 -12.01 6.76
C GLY A 86 -2.14 -11.42 7.18
N ILE A 87 -1.80 -10.24 6.69
CA ILE A 87 -0.53 -9.57 6.97
C ILE A 87 -0.81 -8.17 7.50
N GLY A 88 -0.17 -7.78 8.60
CA GLY A 88 -0.29 -6.41 9.11
C GLY A 88 0.35 -6.18 10.46
N TYR A 89 -0.32 -5.41 11.31
CA TYR A 89 0.14 -5.05 12.65
C TYR A 89 -0.87 -5.48 13.70
N CYS A 90 -0.38 -6.06 14.78
CA CYS A 90 -1.21 -6.54 15.88
C CYS A 90 -0.63 -6.00 17.19
N THR A 91 -1.49 -5.64 18.13
CA THR A 91 -1.08 -5.44 19.52
C THR A 91 -0.82 -6.80 20.16
N LYS A 92 -0.04 -6.84 21.25
CA LYS A 92 -0.14 -7.98 22.16
C LYS A 92 -1.53 -7.90 22.78
N GLN A 93 -2.41 -8.81 22.42
CA GLN A 93 -3.71 -8.95 23.09
C GLN A 93 -3.42 -9.06 24.59
N SER A 94 -4.10 -8.27 25.42
CA SER A 94 -3.92 -8.32 26.87
C SER A 94 -3.91 -9.78 27.32
N ASP A 95 -2.93 -10.17 28.14
CA ASP A 95 -2.79 -11.49 28.75
C ASP A 95 -4.12 -11.88 29.46
N LYS A 96 -5.13 -12.35 28.73
CA LYS A 96 -6.23 -13.12 29.30
C LYS A 96 -5.64 -14.49 29.62
N LYS A 97 -4.95 -14.52 30.78
CA LYS A 97 -4.36 -15.65 31.51
C LYS A 97 -3.47 -16.58 30.67
N LYS A 98 -2.15 -16.41 30.86
CA LYS A 98 -1.07 -17.29 30.38
C LYS A 98 -1.22 -18.79 30.69
N ASP A 99 -2.14 -19.17 31.58
CA ASP A 99 -2.41 -20.58 31.94
C ASP A 99 -3.52 -21.25 31.11
N ASP A 100 -4.16 -20.54 30.17
CA ASP A 100 -5.22 -21.13 29.36
C ASP A 100 -4.63 -21.59 28.02
N SER A 101 -4.39 -22.89 27.85
CA SER A 101 -4.03 -23.48 26.56
C SER A 101 -5.09 -23.23 25.48
N ASN A 102 -6.28 -22.75 25.86
CA ASN A 102 -7.32 -22.25 24.96
C ASN A 102 -7.06 -20.84 24.40
N TYR A 103 -6.25 -20.00 25.05
CA TYR A 103 -6.00 -18.62 24.62
C TYR A 103 -5.23 -18.54 23.31
N ILE A 104 -4.14 -19.30 23.19
CA ILE A 104 -3.33 -19.34 21.95
C ILE A 104 -4.13 -19.96 20.79
N ASN A 105 -5.17 -20.75 21.11
CA ASN A 105 -6.07 -21.37 20.14
C ASN A 105 -7.22 -20.46 19.69
N ASN A 106 -7.40 -19.27 20.29
CA ASN A 106 -8.50 -18.35 20.03
C ASN A 106 -8.04 -17.00 19.43
N MET A 107 -6.89 -16.99 18.74
CA MET A 107 -6.41 -15.78 18.06
C MET A 107 -7.22 -15.48 16.80
N LEU A 108 -7.40 -14.19 16.51
CA LEU A 108 -8.06 -13.69 15.31
C LEU A 108 -7.01 -13.31 14.26
N MET A 109 -7.39 -13.28 12.98
CA MET A 109 -6.50 -12.77 11.94
C MET A 109 -6.13 -11.31 12.20
N PRO A 110 -4.95 -10.84 11.74
CA PRO A 110 -4.58 -9.43 11.84
C PRO A 110 -5.72 -8.51 11.38
N GLY A 111 -6.10 -7.56 12.24
CA GLY A 111 -7.14 -6.57 11.97
C GLY A 111 -8.56 -6.96 12.38
N GLN A 112 -8.82 -8.20 12.78
CA GLN A 112 -10.15 -8.66 13.21
C GLN A 112 -10.38 -8.50 14.73
N GLU A 113 -9.45 -7.89 15.47
CA GLU A 113 -9.56 -7.73 16.92
C GLU A 113 -10.51 -6.58 17.34
N ASN A 114 -11.52 -6.86 18.18
CA ASN A 114 -12.51 -5.85 18.61
C ASN A 114 -12.08 -5.00 19.82
N GLU A 115 -11.26 -5.54 20.74
CA GLU A 115 -10.88 -4.86 22.00
C GLU A 115 -9.47 -4.24 21.96
N SER A 116 -8.62 -4.67 21.04
CA SER A 116 -7.22 -4.29 20.92
C SER A 116 -6.94 -3.86 19.48
N TRP A 117 -6.30 -2.71 19.25
CA TRP A 117 -6.09 -2.22 17.88
C TRP A 117 -5.17 -3.17 17.09
N GLY A 118 -5.54 -3.41 15.84
CA GLY A 118 -4.78 -4.19 14.87
C GLY A 118 -5.26 -3.87 13.46
N CYS A 119 -4.44 -4.18 12.46
CA CYS A 119 -4.81 -4.10 11.07
C CYS A 119 -4.27 -5.29 10.28
N GLY A 120 -4.95 -5.67 9.20
CA GLY A 120 -4.50 -6.72 8.31
C GLY A 120 -5.06 -6.59 6.90
N TYR A 121 -4.23 -6.85 5.91
CA TYR A 121 -4.66 -7.09 4.53
C TYR A 121 -4.73 -8.60 4.31
N HIS A 122 -5.82 -9.11 3.74
CA HIS A 122 -6.08 -10.55 3.63
C HIS A 122 -5.96 -11.05 2.18
N GLY A 123 -5.35 -12.21 2.00
CA GLY A 123 -4.96 -12.72 0.69
C GLY A 123 -6.09 -13.33 -0.14
N ASP A 124 -7.11 -13.87 0.51
CA ASP A 124 -8.23 -14.57 -0.12
C ASP A 124 -9.29 -13.63 -0.71
N ASP A 125 -9.59 -12.54 -0.02
CA ASP A 125 -10.65 -11.59 -0.38
C ASP A 125 -10.15 -10.19 -0.71
N GLY A 126 -8.87 -9.88 -0.48
CA GLY A 126 -8.34 -8.55 -0.69
C GLY A 126 -8.94 -7.48 0.24
N TYR A 127 -9.50 -7.85 1.39
CA TYR A 127 -10.05 -6.89 2.35
C TYR A 127 -8.95 -6.35 3.26
N SER A 128 -9.10 -5.06 3.61
CA SER A 128 -8.39 -4.48 4.74
C SER A 128 -9.27 -4.54 5.97
N PHE A 129 -8.74 -5.13 7.04
CA PHE A 129 -9.37 -5.17 8.35
C PHE A 129 -8.65 -4.21 9.28
N CYS A 130 -9.41 -3.43 10.04
CA CYS A 130 -8.91 -2.57 11.11
C CYS A 130 -9.82 -2.66 12.32
N SER A 131 -9.26 -3.13 13.44
CA SER A 131 -9.93 -3.26 14.75
C SER A 131 -11.35 -3.86 14.66
N GLY A 132 -11.50 -4.99 13.96
CA GLY A 132 -12.76 -5.73 13.83
C GLY A 132 -13.61 -5.39 12.61
N SER A 133 -13.36 -4.24 11.95
CA SER A 133 -14.11 -3.83 10.76
C SER A 133 -13.33 -4.16 9.48
N GLY A 134 -13.94 -4.92 8.58
CA GLY A 134 -13.40 -5.27 7.27
C GLY A 134 -14.06 -4.48 6.16
N THR A 135 -13.27 -3.88 5.28
CA THR A 135 -13.76 -3.23 4.05
C THR A 135 -12.97 -3.77 2.86
N PRO A 136 -13.57 -3.87 1.65
CA PRO A 136 -12.80 -4.11 0.44
C PRO A 136 -11.63 -3.13 0.42
N TYR A 137 -10.40 -3.62 0.22
CA TYR A 137 -9.27 -2.72 0.15
C TYR A 137 -9.38 -1.96 -1.16
N ASP A 138 -9.90 -0.75 -1.06
CA ASP A 138 -10.15 0.10 -2.20
C ASP A 138 -9.01 1.10 -2.34
N LYS A 139 -8.57 1.33 -3.58
CA LYS A 139 -7.76 2.50 -3.90
C LYS A 139 -8.64 3.75 -3.79
N SER A 140 -8.98 4.15 -2.57
CA SER A 140 -9.20 5.57 -2.33
C SER A 140 -7.84 6.27 -2.37
N PHE A 141 -7.20 6.28 -3.55
CA PHE A 141 -6.10 7.16 -3.81
C PHE A 141 -6.65 8.57 -3.66
N ARG A 142 -6.35 9.22 -2.54
CA ARG A 142 -6.56 10.65 -2.37
C ARG A 142 -5.47 11.40 -3.13
N GLY A 143 -5.40 11.13 -4.43
CA GLY A 143 -4.75 12.01 -5.39
C GLY A 143 -5.68 13.12 -5.82
N VAL A 144 -5.13 14.07 -6.54
CA VAL A 144 -5.72 15.33 -7.04
C VAL A 144 -7.01 15.16 -7.89
N PHE A 145 -7.57 13.95 -8.03
CA PHE A 145 -8.68 13.63 -8.92
C PHE A 145 -9.92 12.99 -8.27
N GLY A 146 -9.96 12.80 -6.95
CA GLY A 146 -11.11 12.11 -6.32
C GLY A 146 -11.15 10.60 -6.65
N TYR A 147 -12.13 9.91 -6.06
CA TYR A 147 -12.19 8.46 -5.94
C TYR A 147 -12.04 7.72 -7.29
N ILE A 148 -10.99 6.90 -7.42
CA ILE A 148 -10.94 5.81 -8.38
C ILE A 148 -11.20 4.54 -7.57
N SER A 149 -12.47 4.29 -7.25
CA SER A 149 -12.88 3.06 -6.58
C SER A 149 -12.60 1.88 -7.51
N GLY A 150 -11.70 1.00 -7.10
CA GLY A 150 -11.33 -0.20 -7.82
C GLY A 150 -10.82 -1.22 -6.83
N TYR A 151 -11.60 -2.30 -6.64
CA TYR A 151 -11.25 -3.42 -5.78
C TYR A 151 -9.81 -3.88 -6.02
N ILE A 152 -9.00 -3.88 -4.96
CA ILE A 152 -7.66 -4.44 -5.01
C ILE A 152 -7.78 -5.94 -4.71
N PRO A 153 -7.52 -6.82 -5.68
CA PRO A 153 -7.56 -8.25 -5.43
C PRO A 153 -6.48 -8.63 -4.42
N GLY A 154 -6.79 -9.63 -3.59
CA GLY A 154 -5.85 -10.24 -2.65
C GLY A 154 -4.60 -10.82 -3.32
N TYR A 155 -3.84 -11.62 -2.59
CA TYR A 155 -2.50 -12.06 -2.99
C TYR A 155 -2.31 -13.56 -2.83
N THR A 156 -1.38 -14.11 -3.60
CA THR A 156 -1.19 -15.55 -3.77
C THR A 156 0.29 -15.93 -3.83
N THR A 157 0.59 -17.23 -3.94
CA THR A 157 1.93 -17.79 -4.16
C THR A 157 2.74 -16.96 -5.16
N GLY A 158 3.91 -16.51 -4.73
CA GLY A 158 4.84 -15.69 -5.51
C GLY A 158 4.75 -14.18 -5.26
N ASP A 159 3.62 -13.68 -4.76
CA ASP A 159 3.46 -12.26 -4.46
C ASP A 159 4.33 -11.83 -3.26
N ILE A 160 4.74 -10.56 -3.26
CA ILE A 160 5.39 -9.87 -2.13
C ILE A 160 4.42 -8.80 -1.63
N VAL A 161 4.05 -8.87 -0.35
CA VAL A 161 3.17 -7.91 0.30
C VAL A 161 3.98 -7.10 1.30
N GLY A 162 4.03 -5.79 1.11
CA GLY A 162 4.66 -4.88 2.05
C GLY A 162 3.65 -4.23 2.98
N CYS A 163 4.08 -3.90 4.19
CA CYS A 163 3.25 -3.24 5.18
C CYS A 163 3.97 -2.01 5.73
N TYR A 164 3.40 -0.85 5.45
CA TYR A 164 3.94 0.46 5.82
C TYR A 164 3.15 1.05 6.98
N LEU A 165 3.84 1.49 8.01
CA LEU A 165 3.28 2.18 9.17
C LEU A 165 3.98 3.52 9.34
N ASN A 166 3.19 4.60 9.40
CA ASN A 166 3.68 5.94 9.72
C ASN A 166 3.00 6.44 10.99
N PHE A 167 3.76 6.47 12.07
CA PHE A 167 3.34 6.95 13.40
C PHE A 167 3.14 8.46 13.46
N ARG A 168 3.75 9.24 12.54
CA ARG A 168 3.59 10.70 12.50
C ARG A 168 2.25 11.11 11.91
N GLU A 169 1.84 10.40 10.86
CA GLU A 169 0.58 10.65 10.16
C GLU A 169 -0.56 9.73 10.61
N ASN A 170 -0.27 8.75 11.49
CA ASN A 170 -1.20 7.74 11.95
C ASN A 170 -1.83 6.96 10.79
N ILE A 171 -1.03 6.55 9.80
CA ILE A 171 -1.51 5.79 8.63
C ILE A 171 -0.84 4.44 8.51
N VAL A 172 -1.59 3.47 7.99
CA VAL A 172 -1.07 2.22 7.45
C VAL A 172 -1.47 2.09 5.99
N PHE A 173 -0.53 1.72 5.15
CA PHE A 173 -0.81 1.24 3.79
C PHE A 173 -0.05 -0.05 3.52
N TYR A 174 -0.49 -0.77 2.49
CA TYR A 174 0.20 -1.95 2.00
C TYR A 174 0.77 -1.72 0.61
N THR A 175 1.76 -2.53 0.25
CA THR A 175 2.23 -2.64 -1.13
C THR A 175 2.05 -4.07 -1.62
N LYS A 176 1.88 -4.26 -2.93
CA LYS A 176 1.92 -5.57 -3.56
C LYS A 176 2.89 -5.54 -4.73
N ASN A 177 3.89 -6.41 -4.71
CA ASN A 177 4.95 -6.51 -5.71
C ASN A 177 5.64 -5.16 -6.00
N GLY A 178 5.83 -4.34 -4.96
CA GLY A 178 6.44 -3.01 -5.06
C GLY A 178 5.46 -1.88 -5.41
N ILE A 179 4.16 -2.17 -5.54
CA ILE A 179 3.14 -1.17 -5.87
C ILE A 179 2.41 -0.72 -4.60
N ASN A 180 2.40 0.58 -4.30
CA ASN A 180 1.59 1.16 -3.21
C ASN A 180 0.08 1.01 -3.51
N LEU A 181 -0.67 0.49 -2.55
CA LEU A 181 -2.10 0.18 -2.65
C LEU A 181 -3.03 1.27 -2.11
N GLY A 182 -2.50 2.37 -1.57
CA GLY A 182 -3.28 3.43 -0.92
C GLY A 182 -3.45 3.19 0.58
N ILE A 183 -3.99 4.18 1.32
CA ILE A 183 -4.15 4.08 2.77
C ILE A 183 -5.21 3.01 3.09
N ALA A 184 -4.83 2.03 3.90
CA ALA A 184 -5.72 0.95 4.34
C ALA A 184 -6.51 1.33 5.59
N CYS A 185 -5.85 1.98 6.55
CA CYS A 185 -6.49 2.43 7.77
C CYS A 185 -5.68 3.51 8.48
N HIS A 186 -6.32 4.13 9.48
CA HIS A 186 -5.72 5.12 10.35
C HIS A 186 -5.59 4.57 11.78
N LEU A 187 -4.48 4.89 12.45
CA LEU A 187 -4.37 4.72 13.89
C LEU A 187 -5.26 5.77 14.58
N HIS A 188 -5.77 5.44 15.77
CA HIS A 188 -6.48 6.44 16.59
C HIS A 188 -5.52 7.59 16.92
N SER A 189 -6.02 8.83 16.90
CA SER A 189 -5.21 10.04 17.15
C SER A 189 -4.46 10.04 18.49
N ASN A 190 -4.94 9.27 19.46
CA ASN A 190 -4.32 9.09 20.78
C ASN A 190 -3.79 7.67 21.01
N PHE A 191 -3.46 6.94 19.94
CA PHE A 191 -2.98 5.58 20.07
C PHE A 191 -1.65 5.53 20.86
N LYS A 192 -1.66 4.80 21.98
CA LYS A 192 -0.48 4.57 22.85
C LYS A 192 -0.07 3.09 22.90
N GLY A 193 -0.63 2.26 22.03
CA GLY A 193 -0.37 0.83 22.04
C GLY A 193 0.99 0.48 21.42
N ILE A 194 1.44 -0.74 21.68
CA ILE A 194 2.66 -1.31 21.12
C ILE A 194 2.26 -2.22 19.95
N LEU A 195 2.74 -1.91 18.74
CA LEU A 195 2.42 -2.65 17.52
C LEU A 195 3.56 -3.57 17.11
N TYR A 196 3.21 -4.81 16.79
CA TYR A 196 4.13 -5.80 16.25
C TYR A 196 3.73 -6.12 14.81
N PRO A 197 4.69 -6.22 13.87
CA PRO A 197 4.47 -6.95 12.63
C PRO A 197 3.90 -8.33 12.93
N CYS A 198 2.85 -8.75 12.21
CA CYS A 198 2.20 -10.03 12.42
C CYS A 198 1.73 -10.65 11.10
N VAL A 199 1.70 -11.99 11.08
CA VAL A 199 1.07 -12.80 10.04
C VAL A 199 0.11 -13.79 10.68
N GLY A 200 -1.09 -13.90 10.11
CA GLY A 200 -2.10 -14.88 10.49
C GLY A 200 -2.41 -15.84 9.34
N PHE A 201 -2.75 -17.08 9.69
CA PHE A 201 -3.19 -18.12 8.77
C PHE A 201 -4.52 -18.72 9.22
N ARG A 202 -5.43 -18.98 8.27
CA ARG A 202 -6.65 -19.79 8.51
C ARG A 202 -6.74 -21.06 7.66
N SER A 203 -5.89 -21.21 6.64
CA SER A 203 -5.89 -22.40 5.77
C SER A 203 -4.56 -23.15 5.80
N GLN A 204 -4.62 -24.49 5.77
CA GLN A 204 -3.46 -25.38 5.77
C GLN A 204 -2.52 -25.13 4.57
N GLY A 205 -1.23 -25.33 4.80
CA GLY A 205 -0.19 -25.33 3.76
C GLY A 205 0.36 -23.95 3.42
N GLY A 206 -0.15 -22.89 4.05
CA GLY A 206 0.39 -21.55 3.90
C GLY A 206 1.84 -21.47 4.38
N SER A 207 2.68 -20.82 3.58
CA SER A 207 4.10 -20.59 3.85
C SER A 207 4.51 -19.19 3.44
N VAL A 208 5.23 -18.50 4.31
CA VAL A 208 5.71 -17.13 4.03
C VAL A 208 7.15 -16.94 4.48
N LYS A 209 7.82 -15.95 3.89
CA LYS A 209 9.14 -15.46 4.31
C LYS A 209 9.05 -13.97 4.61
N ALA A 210 9.57 -13.54 5.76
CA ALA A 210 9.65 -12.13 6.10
C ALA A 210 10.98 -11.51 5.65
N ASN A 211 10.91 -10.25 5.22
CA ASN A 211 12.02 -9.34 5.08
C ASN A 211 11.77 -8.15 6.01
N PHE A 212 12.52 -8.07 7.10
CA PHE A 212 12.52 -6.94 8.05
C PHE A 212 13.60 -5.89 7.71
N GLY A 213 14.16 -5.93 6.50
CA GLY A 213 15.26 -5.07 6.05
C GLY A 213 16.60 -5.78 5.86
N ASN A 214 16.63 -7.12 5.99
CA ASN A 214 17.83 -7.93 5.74
C ASN A 214 18.10 -8.13 4.24
N GLU A 215 17.10 -7.86 3.38
CA GLU A 215 17.19 -7.86 1.93
C GLU A 215 16.67 -6.52 1.39
N ILE A 216 17.08 -6.12 0.18
CA ILE A 216 16.51 -4.93 -0.46
C ILE A 216 15.00 -5.14 -0.66
N PHE A 217 14.20 -4.20 -0.18
CA PHE A 217 12.76 -4.24 -0.35
C PHE A 217 12.37 -4.16 -1.84
N LYS A 218 11.32 -4.89 -2.21
CA LYS A 218 10.70 -4.77 -3.54
C LYS A 218 10.01 -3.42 -3.71
N TYR A 219 9.45 -2.87 -2.63
CA TYR A 219 9.02 -1.49 -2.59
C TYR A 219 10.22 -0.58 -2.35
N SER A 220 10.77 -0.10 -3.45
CA SER A 220 11.85 0.89 -3.50
C SER A 220 11.30 2.25 -3.91
N GLY A 221 10.07 2.62 -3.55
CA GLY A 221 9.44 3.84 -4.06
C GLY A 221 9.42 3.95 -5.59
N GLU A 222 9.64 2.83 -6.31
CA GLU A 222 9.80 2.69 -7.77
C GLU A 222 8.47 2.89 -8.51
N TYR A 223 7.90 4.08 -8.34
CA TYR A 223 6.83 4.58 -9.20
C TYR A 223 7.24 4.47 -10.68
N GLU A 224 8.53 4.68 -10.96
CA GLU A 224 9.08 4.69 -12.31
C GLU A 224 8.96 3.34 -13.03
N THR A 225 9.30 2.22 -12.40
CA THR A 225 9.26 0.89 -13.04
C THR A 225 7.83 0.48 -13.43
N MET A 226 6.84 0.78 -12.59
CA MET A 226 5.42 0.50 -12.91
C MET A 226 4.91 1.42 -14.03
N LEU A 227 5.22 2.72 -13.98
CA LEU A 227 4.83 3.69 -15.01
C LEU A 227 5.42 3.31 -16.37
N VAL A 228 6.69 2.86 -16.40
CA VAL A 228 7.35 2.37 -17.62
C VAL A 228 6.64 1.13 -18.19
N SER A 229 6.29 0.16 -17.33
CA SER A 229 5.54 -1.03 -17.79
C SER A 229 4.18 -0.67 -18.36
N LEU A 230 3.42 0.20 -17.69
CA LEU A 230 2.09 0.62 -18.13
C LEU A 230 2.16 1.39 -19.46
N ILE A 231 3.15 2.28 -19.61
CA ILE A 231 3.40 2.97 -20.88
C ILE A 231 3.70 1.99 -22.02
N ASN A 232 4.46 0.94 -21.75
CA ASN A 232 4.78 -0.08 -22.75
C ASN A 232 3.53 -0.85 -23.19
N ASP A 233 2.64 -1.20 -22.27
CA ASP A 233 1.38 -1.88 -22.58
C ASP A 233 0.45 -0.97 -23.39
N LEU A 234 0.32 0.29 -22.99
CA LEU A 234 -0.43 1.31 -23.74
C LEU A 234 0.13 1.54 -25.14
N THR A 235 1.46 1.52 -25.27
CA THR A 235 2.12 1.66 -26.58
C THR A 235 1.78 0.52 -27.50
N LYS A 236 1.84 -0.73 -27.02
CA LYS A 236 1.40 -1.90 -27.81
C LYS A 236 -0.08 -1.87 -28.15
N SER A 237 -0.92 -1.30 -27.28
CA SER A 237 -2.35 -1.10 -27.53
C SER A 237 -2.56 -0.08 -28.65
N LEU A 238 -1.88 1.06 -28.59
CA LEU A 238 -1.93 2.12 -29.60
C LEU A 238 -1.28 1.74 -30.94
N GLU A 239 -0.36 0.78 -30.96
CA GLU A 239 0.12 0.19 -32.22
C GLU A 239 -1.01 -0.55 -32.97
N LYS A 240 -1.96 -1.12 -32.24
CA LYS A 240 -3.13 -1.83 -32.81
C LYS A 240 -4.28 -0.88 -33.11
N GLU A 241 -4.54 0.05 -32.20
CA GLU A 241 -5.63 1.04 -32.29
C GLU A 241 -5.10 2.48 -32.09
N PRO A 242 -4.48 3.09 -33.11
CA PRO A 242 -3.75 4.36 -32.94
C PRO A 242 -4.59 5.56 -32.52
N ASN A 243 -5.91 5.49 -32.70
CA ASN A 243 -6.85 6.56 -32.38
C ASN A 243 -7.72 6.22 -31.16
N ASN A 244 -7.33 5.24 -30.35
CA ASN A 244 -8.03 4.94 -29.10
C ASN A 244 -7.85 6.11 -28.11
N THR A 245 -8.91 6.89 -27.94
CA THR A 245 -8.89 8.14 -27.18
C THR A 245 -8.64 7.92 -25.70
N PHE A 246 -9.06 6.77 -25.15
CA PHE A 246 -8.77 6.39 -23.78
C PHE A 246 -7.27 6.14 -23.60
N GLU A 247 -6.67 5.31 -24.46
CA GLU A 247 -5.26 4.96 -24.35
C GLU A 247 -4.34 6.17 -24.56
N LEU A 248 -4.66 7.05 -25.52
CA LEU A 248 -3.97 8.33 -25.72
C LEU A 248 -4.06 9.21 -24.46
N SER A 249 -5.26 9.33 -23.87
CA SER A 249 -5.45 10.12 -22.65
C SER A 249 -4.65 9.55 -21.48
N TYR A 250 -4.63 8.23 -21.31
CA TYR A 250 -3.91 7.56 -20.24
C TYR A 250 -2.41 7.69 -20.41
N ARG A 251 -1.87 7.38 -21.61
CA ARG A 251 -0.43 7.44 -21.87
C ARG A 251 0.10 8.87 -21.78
N GLY A 252 -0.63 9.85 -22.34
CA GLY A 252 -0.29 11.27 -22.21
C GLY A 252 -0.23 11.75 -20.75
N LYS A 253 -1.18 11.33 -19.91
CA LYS A 253 -1.16 11.63 -18.47
C LYS A 253 0.02 10.97 -17.75
N LEU A 254 0.36 9.72 -18.08
CA LEU A 254 1.50 9.04 -17.44
C LEU A 254 2.83 9.68 -17.83
N TYR A 255 2.99 10.04 -19.11
CA TYR A 255 4.14 10.81 -19.57
C TYR A 255 4.27 12.15 -18.85
N PHE A 256 3.16 12.87 -18.63
CA PHE A 256 3.16 14.09 -17.83
C PHE A 256 3.67 13.85 -16.40
N ILE A 257 3.18 12.81 -15.72
CA ILE A 257 3.60 12.43 -14.36
C ILE A 257 5.11 12.09 -14.32
N MET A 258 5.64 11.48 -15.38
CA MET A 258 7.06 11.17 -15.51
C MET A 258 7.93 12.35 -15.94
N GLY A 259 7.36 13.54 -16.17
CA GLY A 259 8.10 14.70 -16.70
C GLY A 259 8.47 14.59 -18.19
N LYS A 260 7.93 13.59 -18.90
CA LYS A 260 8.11 13.37 -20.34
C LYS A 260 7.14 14.24 -21.13
N TYR A 261 7.33 15.56 -21.05
CA TYR A 261 6.34 16.52 -21.52
C TYR A 261 6.13 16.53 -23.03
N ASN A 262 7.14 16.21 -23.83
CA ASN A 262 7.00 16.16 -25.29
C ASN A 262 6.12 14.98 -25.71
N GLU A 263 6.39 13.79 -25.18
CA GLU A 263 5.60 12.58 -25.44
C GLU A 263 4.16 12.74 -24.94
N ALA A 264 3.98 13.37 -23.77
CA ALA A 264 2.67 13.74 -23.27
C ALA A 264 1.93 14.70 -24.22
N PHE A 265 2.62 15.72 -24.71
CA PHE A 265 2.06 16.73 -25.61
C PHE A 265 1.57 16.12 -26.93
N GLU A 266 2.33 15.18 -27.50
CA GLU A 266 1.96 14.46 -28.73
C GLU A 266 0.66 13.67 -28.57
N ASP A 267 0.57 12.83 -27.53
CA ASP A 267 -0.62 12.01 -27.28
C ASP A 267 -1.85 12.87 -26.99
N LEU A 268 -1.71 13.93 -26.19
CA LEU A 268 -2.81 14.83 -25.84
C LEU A 268 -3.25 15.69 -27.02
N THR A 269 -2.32 16.08 -27.90
CA THR A 269 -2.65 16.80 -29.14
C THR A 269 -3.42 15.90 -30.09
N ARG A 270 -2.96 14.66 -30.31
CA ARG A 270 -3.68 13.68 -31.12
C ARG A 270 -5.08 13.40 -30.56
N LEU A 271 -5.20 13.31 -29.23
CA LEU A 271 -6.50 13.17 -28.57
C LEU A 271 -7.42 14.36 -28.86
N LEU A 272 -6.90 15.60 -28.83
CA LEU A 272 -7.70 16.80 -29.13
C LEU A 272 -8.04 16.96 -30.61
N GLU A 273 -7.26 16.38 -31.52
CA GLU A 273 -7.63 16.27 -32.94
C GLU A 273 -8.85 15.35 -33.14
N ILE A 274 -9.01 14.32 -32.31
CA ILE A 274 -10.13 13.36 -32.37
C ILE A 274 -11.33 13.88 -31.55
N VAL A 275 -11.08 14.40 -30.35
CA VAL A 275 -12.09 14.86 -29.38
C VAL A 275 -11.69 16.26 -28.86
N PRO A 276 -12.04 17.34 -29.59
CA PRO A 276 -11.58 18.69 -29.28
C PRO A 276 -12.02 19.25 -27.92
N ASP A 277 -13.07 18.71 -27.33
CA ASP A 277 -13.62 19.12 -26.04
C ASP A 277 -13.19 18.20 -24.87
N ASN A 278 -12.20 17.32 -25.09
CA ASN A 278 -11.71 16.45 -24.04
C ASN A 278 -11.05 17.26 -22.91
N THR A 279 -11.77 17.40 -21.80
CA THR A 279 -11.33 18.23 -20.66
C THR A 279 -10.05 17.75 -19.98
N ILE A 280 -9.70 16.46 -20.10
CA ILE A 280 -8.44 15.92 -19.57
C ILE A 280 -7.28 16.38 -20.46
N ALA A 281 -7.42 16.25 -21.77
CA ALA A 281 -6.41 16.64 -22.73
C ALA A 281 -6.15 18.14 -22.71
N LEU A 282 -7.20 18.97 -22.71
CA LEU A 282 -7.08 20.43 -22.56
C LEU A 282 -6.35 20.81 -21.27
N ARG A 283 -6.69 20.17 -20.16
CA ARG A 283 -6.03 20.43 -18.87
C ARG A 283 -4.53 20.15 -18.93
N TYR A 284 -4.15 18.92 -19.29
CA TYR A 284 -2.73 18.53 -19.25
C TYR A 284 -1.91 19.21 -20.33
N ARG A 285 -2.46 19.41 -21.55
CA ARG A 285 -1.75 20.14 -22.61
C ARG A 285 -1.58 21.62 -22.25
N GLY A 286 -2.58 22.25 -21.65
CA GLY A 286 -2.46 23.61 -21.13
C GLY A 286 -1.37 23.74 -20.07
N GLU A 287 -1.28 22.77 -19.15
CA GLU A 287 -0.24 22.74 -18.11
C GLU A 287 1.16 22.48 -18.69
N ILE A 288 1.29 21.57 -19.66
CA ILE A 288 2.54 21.32 -20.39
C ILE A 288 2.99 22.59 -21.12
N ASN A 289 2.08 23.27 -21.83
CA ASN A 289 2.40 24.50 -22.54
C ASN A 289 2.92 25.58 -21.58
N TYR A 290 2.33 25.72 -20.39
CA TYR A 290 2.84 26.62 -19.35
C TYR A 290 4.27 26.23 -18.90
N ILE A 291 4.52 24.95 -18.60
CA ILE A 291 5.84 24.44 -18.20
C ILE A 291 6.89 24.70 -19.30
N MET A 292 6.49 24.56 -20.56
CA MET A 292 7.32 24.82 -21.74
C MET A 292 7.42 26.32 -22.10
N LYS A 293 6.84 27.22 -21.30
CA LYS A 293 6.79 28.67 -21.51
C LYS A 293 6.06 29.11 -22.79
N ARG A 294 5.12 28.29 -23.25
CA ARG A 294 4.20 28.53 -24.37
C ARG A 294 2.87 29.09 -23.82
N TYR A 295 2.93 30.31 -23.30
CA TYR A 295 1.83 30.86 -22.50
C TYR A 295 0.56 31.12 -23.32
N ASN A 296 0.69 31.55 -24.57
CA ASN A 296 -0.46 31.78 -25.46
C ASN A 296 -1.23 30.48 -25.73
N GLU A 297 -0.52 29.39 -26.00
CA GLU A 297 -1.10 28.07 -26.24
C GLU A 297 -1.73 27.49 -24.97
N SER A 298 -1.13 27.74 -23.81
CA SER A 298 -1.71 27.37 -22.51
C SER A 298 -3.03 28.10 -22.27
N ILE A 299 -3.09 29.41 -22.54
CA ILE A 299 -4.30 30.23 -22.41
C ILE A 299 -5.43 29.68 -23.31
N ILE A 300 -5.13 29.31 -24.55
CA ILE A 300 -6.12 28.73 -25.48
C ILE A 300 -6.77 27.48 -24.89
N ASP A 301 -5.97 26.56 -24.36
CA ASP A 301 -6.46 25.31 -23.77
C ASP A 301 -7.27 25.58 -22.49
N LEU A 302 -6.80 26.49 -21.63
CA LEU A 302 -7.47 26.86 -20.38
C LEU A 302 -8.81 27.58 -20.61
N VAL A 303 -8.87 28.50 -21.57
CA VAL A 303 -10.12 29.18 -21.98
C VAL A 303 -11.11 28.18 -22.54
N THR A 304 -10.64 27.24 -23.38
CA THR A 304 -11.50 26.18 -23.92
C THR A 304 -12.04 25.29 -22.80
N LEU A 305 -11.19 24.91 -21.83
CA LEU A 305 -11.60 24.14 -20.66
C LEU A 305 -12.61 24.90 -19.79
N LEU A 306 -12.42 26.19 -19.55
CA LEU A 306 -13.34 27.04 -18.79
C LEU A 306 -14.67 27.26 -19.50
N ARG A 307 -14.68 27.29 -20.83
CA ARG A 307 -15.93 27.31 -21.61
C ARG A 307 -16.76 26.04 -21.39
N ILE A 308 -16.11 24.89 -21.26
CA ILE A 308 -16.78 23.59 -21.04
C ILE A 308 -17.14 23.40 -19.55
N LYS A 309 -16.26 23.81 -18.63
CA LYS A 309 -16.44 23.72 -17.18
C LYS A 309 -16.20 25.08 -16.51
N PRO A 310 -17.19 25.99 -16.55
CA PRO A 310 -17.05 27.36 -16.03
C PRO A 310 -16.76 27.46 -14.52
N ASN A 311 -17.07 26.41 -13.77
CA ASN A 311 -16.85 26.34 -12.32
C ASN A 311 -15.60 25.55 -11.93
N ASN A 312 -14.72 25.21 -12.88
CA ASN A 312 -13.46 24.55 -12.58
C ASN A 312 -12.48 25.52 -11.90
N GLU A 313 -12.37 25.44 -10.57
CA GLU A 313 -11.51 26.32 -9.77
C GLU A 313 -10.03 26.23 -10.15
N TRP A 314 -9.54 25.03 -10.49
CA TRP A 314 -8.16 24.85 -10.92
C TRP A 314 -7.89 25.61 -12.22
N ALA A 315 -8.78 25.49 -13.21
CA ALA A 315 -8.61 26.11 -14.51
C ALA A 315 -8.65 27.65 -14.41
N LYS A 316 -9.49 28.21 -13.52
CA LYS A 316 -9.52 29.65 -13.24
C LYS A 316 -8.19 30.16 -12.69
N LYS A 317 -7.68 29.49 -11.65
CA LYS A 317 -6.40 29.86 -11.02
C LYS A 317 -5.23 29.70 -11.98
N ALA A 318 -5.23 28.63 -12.79
CA ALA A 318 -4.22 28.41 -13.81
C ALA A 318 -4.27 29.52 -14.87
N TYR A 319 -5.45 29.87 -15.37
CA TYR A 319 -5.61 30.96 -16.34
C TYR A 319 -5.08 32.28 -15.79
N GLU A 320 -5.50 32.68 -14.57
CA GLU A 320 -5.02 33.91 -13.94
C GLU A 320 -3.50 33.94 -13.70
N LEU A 321 -2.88 32.78 -13.50
CA LEU A 321 -1.43 32.66 -13.35
C LEU A 321 -0.72 32.88 -14.70
N VAL A 322 -1.20 32.23 -15.77
CA VAL A 322 -0.59 32.30 -17.10
C VAL A 322 -0.81 33.67 -17.75
N ASP A 323 -2.00 34.27 -17.56
CA ASP A 323 -2.37 35.58 -18.13
C ASP A 323 -1.50 36.74 -17.61
N ARG A 324 -0.79 36.53 -16.49
CA ARG A 324 0.13 37.52 -15.89
C ARG A 324 1.60 37.39 -16.36
N MET A 325 1.93 36.36 -17.14
CA MET A 325 3.30 36.06 -17.59
C MET A 325 3.59 36.69 -18.95
#